data_AF-A0A972CXT2-F1
#
_entry.id   AF-A0A972CXT2-F1
#
_cell.length_a   1.000
_cell.length_b   1.000
_cell.length_c   1.000
_cell.angle_alpha   90.00
_cell.angle_beta   90.00
_cell.angle_gamma   90.00
#
_symmetry.space_group_name_H-M   'P 1'
#
loop_
_entity.id
_entity.type
_entity.pdbx_description
1 polymer ?
#
loop_
_entity_poly.entity_id
_entity_poly.type
_entity_poly.pdbx_seq_one_letter_code
_entity_poly.pdbx_strand_id
1 'polypeptide(L)'
;MEKKYFTRMGDGSMVYMTEEEIKADIQLGMEDAILRGKVDPLTEEETQKLYDIVTMSGIIVGVEPGMQVVSSNDSGSDKISTKCGIPVTRDVNAMIHERVLGADSVDIGNSDYNYKTVKGIAKREATILKQALRNTTMPLFYGAMPNLGFYTKPDGPVENWAVLLPEGRIKEALQAQEDAVVHAVNDITYVAKQMADVGADGFQLDTSGAAGDADFLAALLACEKITKNNPELKVEIGAAGEFVLGMHGKLKYDDQIIAGLYPHKQVKLVEKAGASIFGAVVNTNCNMSFPWNIARVITFIKACTDVAQIPVHANAGMGVNGIPMCENLPSDVSSRADKALIEIGKVDGL
;
A
#
# COMPACT_ATOMS: atom_id res chain seq x y z
N MET A 1 -0.59 23.52 35.83
CA MET A 1 -1.24 23.11 34.58
C MET A 1 -0.71 21.74 34.24
N GLU A 2 -1.59 20.81 33.89
CA GLU A 2 -1.22 19.48 33.43
C GLU A 2 -0.39 19.58 32.14
N LYS A 3 0.66 18.76 32.00
CA LYS A 3 1.53 18.77 30.82
C LYS A 3 0.72 18.27 29.63
N LYS A 4 0.78 19.00 28.51
CA LYS A 4 0.16 18.59 27.25
C LYS A 4 1.20 18.39 26.16
N TYR A 5 0.92 17.45 25.27
CA TYR A 5 1.75 17.08 24.14
C TYR A 5 1.05 17.49 22.85
N PHE A 6 1.81 18.11 21.95
CA PHE A 6 1.34 18.41 20.60
C PHE A 6 1.25 17.13 19.78
N THR A 7 0.12 16.90 19.12
CA THR A 7 -0.06 15.83 18.14
C THR A 7 -1.15 16.24 17.14
N ARG A 8 -1.66 15.29 16.34
CA ARG A 8 -2.67 15.56 15.32
C ARG A 8 -3.81 14.57 15.35
N MET A 9 -4.91 14.95 14.71
CA MET A 9 -5.97 14.04 14.31
C MET A 9 -5.63 13.36 12.98
N GLY A 10 -6.37 12.32 12.61
CA GLY A 10 -6.20 11.59 11.36
C GLY A 10 -6.48 12.43 10.11
N ASP A 11 -7.14 13.59 10.23
CA ASP A 11 -7.29 14.57 9.15
C ASP A 11 -6.12 15.59 9.08
N GLY A 12 -5.15 15.48 9.99
CA GLY A 12 -3.98 16.36 10.09
C GLY A 12 -4.19 17.60 10.97
N SER A 13 -5.39 17.83 11.50
CA SER A 13 -5.66 18.95 12.41
C SER A 13 -4.86 18.84 13.71
N MET A 14 -4.41 19.98 14.24
CA MET A 14 -3.54 20.04 15.41
C MET A 14 -4.33 19.92 16.72
N VAL A 15 -3.84 19.10 17.65
CA VAL A 15 -4.43 18.93 18.98
C VAL A 15 -3.36 18.88 20.07
N TYR A 16 -3.76 19.13 21.31
CA TYR A 16 -2.91 19.04 22.50
C TYR A 16 -3.54 18.11 23.51
N MET A 17 -2.88 16.99 23.77
CA MET A 17 -3.42 15.90 24.62
C MET A 17 -2.61 15.76 25.89
N THR A 18 -3.25 15.36 27.00
CA THR A 18 -2.56 14.96 28.23
C THR A 18 -1.96 13.55 28.08
N GLU A 19 -1.14 13.15 29.05
CA GLU A 19 -0.59 11.79 29.08
C GLU A 19 -1.70 10.73 29.20
N GLU A 20 -2.71 10.99 30.01
CA GLU A 20 -3.87 10.13 30.25
C GLU A 20 -4.70 9.98 28.97
N GLU A 21 -4.94 11.08 28.24
CA GLU A 21 -5.67 11.06 26.96
C GLU A 21 -4.91 10.24 25.92
N ILE A 22 -3.59 10.39 25.80
CA ILE A 22 -2.76 9.62 24.86
C ILE A 22 -2.80 8.12 25.20
N LYS A 23 -2.61 7.76 26.47
CA LYS A 23 -2.63 6.35 26.90
C LYS A 23 -4.00 5.70 26.67
N ALA A 24 -5.08 6.43 26.94
CA ALA A 24 -6.43 5.97 26.67
C ALA A 24 -6.65 5.74 25.16
N ASP A 25 -6.20 6.66 24.31
CA ASP A 25 -6.35 6.53 22.86
C ASP A 25 -5.53 5.37 22.29
N ILE A 26 -4.31 5.15 22.78
CA ILE A 26 -3.50 3.98 22.40
C ILE A 26 -4.24 2.68 22.74
N GLN A 27 -4.80 2.57 23.96
CA GLN A 27 -5.55 1.40 24.37
C GLN A 27 -6.78 1.16 23.49
N LEU A 28 -7.57 2.20 23.22
CA LEU A 28 -8.77 2.10 22.39
C LEU A 28 -8.47 1.75 20.93
N GLY A 29 -7.35 2.26 20.38
CA GLY A 29 -6.92 1.94 19.02
C GLY A 29 -6.51 0.47 18.88
N MET A 30 -5.76 -0.04 19.86
CA MET A 30 -5.40 -1.44 19.95
C MET A 30 -6.64 -2.34 20.11
N GLU A 31 -7.58 -1.98 20.98
CA GLU A 31 -8.83 -2.74 21.19
C GLU A 31 -9.68 -2.87 19.92
N ASP A 32 -9.78 -1.81 19.12
CA ASP A 32 -10.48 -1.87 17.82
C ASP A 32 -9.80 -2.86 16.86
N ALA A 33 -8.46 -2.83 16.79
CA ALA A 33 -7.71 -3.77 15.96
C ALA A 33 -7.90 -5.23 16.40
N ILE A 34 -7.85 -5.51 17.71
CA ILE A 34 -8.07 -6.85 18.27
C ILE A 34 -9.48 -7.32 17.93
N LEU A 35 -10.50 -6.48 18.15
CA LEU A 35 -11.90 -6.83 17.90
C LEU A 35 -12.15 -7.17 16.43
N ARG A 36 -11.63 -6.36 15.52
CA ARG A 36 -11.85 -6.48 14.07
C ARG A 36 -11.00 -7.57 13.43
N GLY A 37 -9.71 -7.55 13.75
CA GLY A 37 -8.69 -8.41 13.17
C GLY A 37 -8.63 -9.80 13.79
N LYS A 38 -9.10 -9.94 15.04
CA LYS A 38 -8.88 -11.13 15.86
C LYS A 38 -7.39 -11.46 15.98
N VAL A 39 -6.60 -10.42 16.24
CA VAL A 39 -5.14 -10.48 16.40
C VAL A 39 -4.78 -10.29 17.87
N ASP A 40 -3.56 -10.71 18.23
CA ASP A 40 -3.06 -10.55 19.59
C ASP A 40 -2.82 -9.07 19.94
N PRO A 41 -3.00 -8.68 21.22
CA PRO A 41 -2.67 -7.34 21.68
C PRO A 41 -1.16 -7.05 21.58
N LEU A 42 -0.82 -5.76 21.55
CA LEU A 42 0.54 -5.33 21.86
C LEU A 42 0.87 -5.65 23.31
N THR A 43 2.13 -5.98 23.57
CA THR A 43 2.62 -6.17 24.94
C THR A 43 2.71 -4.84 25.69
N GLU A 44 2.75 -4.89 27.02
CA GLU A 44 2.91 -3.67 27.85
C GLU A 44 4.17 -2.86 27.47
N GLU A 45 5.26 -3.55 27.12
CA GLU A 45 6.51 -2.91 26.67
C GLU A 45 6.32 -2.20 25.33
N GLU A 46 5.63 -2.82 24.37
CA GLU A 46 5.34 -2.22 23.07
C GLU A 46 4.37 -1.04 23.18
N THR A 47 3.34 -1.15 24.03
CA THR A 47 2.43 -0.04 24.34
C THR A 47 3.17 1.14 24.98
N GLN A 48 4.07 0.87 25.92
CA GLN A 48 4.90 1.90 26.54
C GLN A 48 5.84 2.56 25.51
N LYS A 49 6.50 1.76 24.67
CA LYS A 49 7.36 2.27 23.60
C LYS A 49 6.59 3.14 22.60
N LEU A 50 5.35 2.77 22.28
CA LEU A 50 4.50 3.58 21.40
C LEU A 50 4.15 4.93 22.04
N TYR A 51 3.82 4.94 23.34
CA TYR A 51 3.63 6.18 24.09
C TYR A 51 4.89 7.06 24.06
N ASP A 52 6.07 6.46 24.23
CA ASP A 52 7.35 7.17 24.19
C ASP A 52 7.61 7.78 22.80
N ILE A 53 7.26 7.08 21.72
CA ILE A 53 7.35 7.61 20.34
C ILE A 53 6.38 8.78 20.13
N VAL A 54 5.12 8.63 20.54
CA VAL A 54 4.10 9.68 20.42
C VAL A 54 4.54 10.95 21.13
N THR A 55 5.07 10.82 22.35
CA THR A 55 5.46 11.94 23.21
C THR A 55 6.91 12.40 23.03
N MET A 56 7.65 11.77 22.10
CA MET A 56 9.06 12.05 21.84
C MET A 56 9.29 13.52 21.53
N SER A 57 10.35 14.11 22.10
CA SER A 57 10.74 15.48 21.81
C SER A 57 11.31 15.61 20.40
N GLY A 58 10.94 16.69 19.70
CA GLY A 58 11.37 16.98 18.33
C GLY A 58 10.22 16.92 17.34
N ILE A 59 10.28 17.74 16.29
CA ILE A 59 9.29 17.67 15.21
C ILE A 59 9.55 16.40 14.41
N ILE A 60 10.75 16.24 13.85
CA ILE A 60 11.17 15.04 13.13
C ILE A 60 11.89 14.11 14.09
N VAL A 61 11.48 12.84 14.12
CA VAL A 61 12.15 11.77 14.85
C VAL A 61 12.71 10.74 13.87
N GLY A 62 13.71 9.96 14.30
CA GLY A 62 14.30 8.91 13.46
C GLY A 62 14.38 7.60 14.23
N VAL A 63 14.65 6.51 13.51
CA VAL A 63 14.97 5.22 14.12
C VAL A 63 16.39 5.22 14.69
N GLU A 64 16.63 4.34 15.65
CA GLU A 64 17.98 4.16 16.19
C GLU A 64 18.97 3.65 15.11
N PRO A 65 20.28 3.97 15.23
CA PRO A 65 21.30 3.38 14.37
C PRO A 65 21.22 1.84 14.35
N GLY A 66 21.19 1.24 13.16
CA GLY A 66 21.03 -0.20 12.97
C GLY A 66 19.60 -0.67 12.76
N MET A 67 18.60 0.22 12.94
CA MET A 67 17.18 -0.07 12.70
C MET A 67 16.69 0.49 11.35
N GLN A 68 17.58 0.97 10.48
CA GLN A 68 17.20 1.46 9.16
C GLN A 68 16.58 0.34 8.32
N VAL A 69 15.56 0.68 7.53
CA VAL A 69 14.83 -0.22 6.63
C VAL A 69 14.86 0.34 5.21
N VAL A 70 14.38 -0.44 4.25
CA VAL A 70 14.33 -0.02 2.84
C VAL A 70 13.32 1.12 2.65
N SER A 71 13.75 2.22 2.03
CA SER A 71 12.89 3.33 1.60
C SER A 71 12.46 3.11 0.16
N SER A 72 11.29 2.49 -0.02
CA SER A 72 10.69 2.22 -1.33
C SER A 72 9.59 3.22 -1.63
N ASN A 73 9.52 3.74 -2.86
CA ASN A 73 8.47 4.69 -3.22
C ASN A 73 7.64 4.23 -4.41
N ASP A 74 6.37 3.98 -4.13
CA ASP A 74 5.32 3.87 -5.13
C ASP A 74 5.05 5.23 -5.80
N SER A 75 4.62 5.21 -7.06
CA SER A 75 4.49 6.40 -7.92
C SER A 75 5.67 7.39 -7.87
N GLY A 76 6.87 6.99 -7.41
CA GLY A 76 7.93 7.92 -7.01
C GLY A 76 8.37 8.80 -8.19
N SER A 77 8.59 8.14 -9.33
CA SER A 77 8.96 8.81 -10.58
C SER A 77 7.87 9.73 -11.17
N ASP A 78 6.64 9.73 -10.64
CA ASP A 78 5.57 10.63 -11.08
C ASP A 78 5.12 11.66 -10.02
N LYS A 79 5.50 11.49 -8.73
CA LYS A 79 5.09 12.38 -7.64
C LYS A 79 5.47 13.85 -7.91
N ILE A 80 6.72 14.14 -8.27
CA ILE A 80 7.18 15.52 -8.52
C ILE A 80 6.50 16.14 -9.76
N SER A 81 6.35 15.36 -10.84
CA SER A 81 5.73 15.83 -12.08
C SER A 81 4.23 16.06 -11.96
N THR A 82 3.50 15.05 -11.50
CA THR A 82 2.04 15.03 -11.55
C THR A 82 1.41 15.55 -10.27
N LYS A 83 1.98 15.25 -9.09
CA LYS A 83 1.40 15.71 -7.81
C LYS A 83 1.88 17.11 -7.42
N CYS A 84 3.16 17.43 -7.66
CA CYS A 84 3.71 18.75 -7.33
C CYS A 84 3.66 19.75 -8.49
N GLY A 85 3.30 19.31 -9.71
CA GLY A 85 3.19 20.19 -10.88
C GLY A 85 4.52 20.75 -11.39
N ILE A 86 5.64 20.10 -11.07
CA ILE A 86 6.97 20.55 -11.50
C ILE A 86 7.36 19.76 -12.77
N PRO A 87 7.57 20.41 -13.92
CA PRO A 87 7.75 19.71 -15.20
C PRO A 87 9.13 19.02 -15.26
N VAL A 88 9.21 17.79 -14.77
CA VAL A 88 10.36 16.89 -14.85
C VAL A 88 9.95 15.60 -15.54
N THR A 89 10.87 14.99 -16.29
CA THR A 89 10.63 13.67 -16.87
C THR A 89 10.80 12.58 -15.80
N ARG A 90 10.13 11.43 -15.99
CA ARG A 90 10.10 10.35 -14.99
C ARG A 90 11.47 9.73 -14.71
N ASP A 91 12.34 9.65 -15.71
CA ASP A 91 13.73 9.20 -15.56
C ASP A 91 14.58 10.17 -14.74
N VAL A 92 14.38 11.48 -14.93
CA VAL A 92 15.00 12.52 -14.10
C VAL A 92 14.44 12.47 -12.68
N ASN A 93 13.15 12.23 -12.53
CA ASN A 93 12.52 12.10 -11.23
C ASN A 93 13.06 10.88 -10.45
N ALA A 94 13.30 9.76 -11.12
CA ALA A 94 13.99 8.61 -10.52
C ALA A 94 15.40 9.00 -10.03
N MET A 95 16.19 9.74 -10.82
CA MET A 95 17.49 10.25 -10.37
C MET A 95 17.40 11.24 -9.20
N ILE A 96 16.34 12.05 -9.11
CA ILE A 96 16.10 12.93 -7.96
C ILE A 96 15.85 12.10 -6.71
N HIS A 97 15.01 11.07 -6.79
CA HIS A 97 14.75 10.17 -5.66
C HIS A 97 16.02 9.46 -5.19
N GLU A 98 16.82 8.92 -6.12
CA GLU A 98 18.09 8.26 -5.81
C GLU A 98 19.10 9.23 -5.16
N ARG A 99 19.35 10.38 -5.80
CA ARG A 99 20.54 11.19 -5.49
C ARG A 99 20.29 12.34 -4.53
N VAL A 100 19.05 12.80 -4.45
CA VAL A 100 18.66 13.95 -3.61
C VAL A 100 17.87 13.49 -2.40
N LEU A 101 16.92 12.56 -2.59
CA LEU A 101 16.02 12.12 -1.52
C LEU A 101 16.53 10.87 -0.80
N GLY A 102 17.45 10.11 -1.40
CA GLY A 102 18.03 8.91 -0.81
C GLY A 102 17.04 7.74 -0.72
N ALA A 103 16.15 7.60 -1.70
CA ALA A 103 15.30 6.42 -1.82
C ALA A 103 16.15 5.20 -2.23
N ASP A 104 15.80 4.04 -1.69
CA ASP A 104 16.45 2.76 -2.00
C ASP A 104 15.84 2.10 -3.24
N SER A 105 14.57 2.41 -3.55
CA SER A 105 13.91 2.04 -4.80
C SER A 105 12.77 2.99 -5.13
N VAL A 106 12.43 3.06 -6.41
CA VAL A 106 11.18 3.70 -6.88
C VAL A 106 10.60 2.90 -8.04
N ASP A 107 9.34 3.10 -8.33
CA ASP A 107 8.72 2.63 -9.55
C ASP A 107 8.72 3.69 -10.67
N ILE A 108 8.67 3.19 -11.90
CA ILE A 108 8.27 3.94 -13.08
C ILE A 108 6.80 3.65 -13.36
N GLY A 109 5.96 4.67 -13.31
CA GLY A 109 4.51 4.55 -13.53
C GLY A 109 4.00 5.57 -14.54
N ASN A 110 2.96 5.21 -15.29
CA ASN A 110 2.21 6.18 -16.10
C ASN A 110 1.33 7.06 -15.18
N SER A 111 1.03 8.30 -15.56
CA SER A 111 0.27 9.24 -14.71
C SER A 111 -1.18 8.81 -14.42
N ASP A 112 -1.82 8.03 -15.30
CA ASP A 112 -3.13 7.43 -14.99
C ASP A 112 -3.02 6.26 -13.99
N TYR A 113 -1.79 5.78 -13.75
CA TYR A 113 -1.39 4.75 -12.81
C TYR A 113 -2.28 3.50 -12.83
N ASN A 114 -2.62 3.04 -14.04
CA ASN A 114 -3.53 1.91 -14.27
C ASN A 114 -3.07 1.02 -15.44
N TYR A 115 -3.01 -0.30 -15.22
CA TYR A 115 -2.59 -1.26 -16.25
C TYR A 115 -3.48 -1.31 -17.49
N LYS A 116 -4.79 -1.07 -17.36
CA LYS A 116 -5.72 -0.99 -18.50
C LYS A 116 -5.29 0.11 -19.47
N THR A 117 -4.92 1.28 -18.94
CA THR A 117 -4.43 2.41 -19.75
C THR A 117 -3.05 2.09 -20.32
N VAL A 118 -2.16 1.58 -19.48
CA VAL A 118 -0.76 1.28 -19.86
C VAL A 118 -0.68 0.28 -21.01
N LYS A 119 -1.57 -0.71 -21.10
CA LYS A 119 -1.48 -1.76 -22.13
C LYS A 119 -1.37 -1.22 -23.56
N GLY A 120 -2.09 -0.14 -23.87
CA GLY A 120 -2.11 0.45 -25.21
C GLY A 120 -0.78 1.10 -25.60
N ILE A 121 0.04 1.41 -24.59
CA ILE A 121 1.31 2.14 -24.71
C ILE A 121 2.48 1.41 -24.05
N ALA A 122 2.33 0.11 -23.73
CA ALA A 122 3.26 -0.63 -22.89
C ALA A 122 4.70 -0.61 -23.41
N LYS A 123 4.92 -0.65 -24.73
CA LYS A 123 6.26 -0.55 -25.34
C LYS A 123 6.89 0.83 -25.17
N ARG A 124 6.08 1.89 -25.19
CA ARG A 124 6.56 3.26 -24.92
C ARG A 124 6.95 3.39 -23.46
N GLU A 125 6.13 2.85 -22.56
CA GLU A 125 6.40 2.81 -21.13
C GLU A 125 7.67 2.01 -20.80
N ALA A 126 7.86 0.85 -21.43
CA ALA A 126 9.09 0.06 -21.32
C ALA A 126 10.33 0.83 -21.82
N THR A 127 10.18 1.68 -22.84
CA THR A 127 11.29 2.54 -23.30
C THR A 127 11.67 3.57 -22.23
N ILE A 128 10.69 4.12 -21.51
CA ILE A 128 10.92 5.10 -20.44
C ILE A 128 11.60 4.42 -19.24
N LEU A 129 11.12 3.24 -18.84
CA LEU A 129 11.78 2.44 -17.81
C LEU A 129 13.23 2.11 -18.19
N LYS A 130 13.47 1.68 -19.43
CA LYS A 130 14.82 1.41 -19.94
C LYS A 130 15.75 2.63 -19.89
N GLN A 131 15.20 3.83 -20.12
CA GLN A 131 15.97 5.07 -20.01
C GLN A 131 16.33 5.35 -18.55
N ALA A 132 15.37 5.20 -17.63
CA ALA A 132 15.60 5.36 -16.20
C ALA A 132 16.67 4.37 -15.69
N LEU A 133 16.56 3.08 -16.03
CA LEU A 133 17.52 2.02 -15.67
C LEU A 133 18.96 2.29 -16.15
N ARG A 134 19.13 3.08 -17.22
CA ARG A 134 20.47 3.47 -17.70
C ARG A 134 21.07 4.63 -16.90
N ASN A 135 20.22 5.40 -16.24
CA ASN A 135 20.58 6.64 -15.57
C ASN A 135 20.62 6.49 -14.03
N THR A 136 20.08 5.41 -13.48
CA THR A 136 20.07 5.10 -12.04
C THR A 136 20.88 3.83 -11.74
N THR A 137 21.25 3.66 -10.48
CA THR A 137 21.87 2.47 -9.90
C THR A 137 20.93 1.74 -8.94
N MET A 138 19.99 2.46 -8.30
CA MET A 138 18.96 1.84 -7.45
C MET A 138 17.99 0.99 -8.28
N PRO A 139 17.43 -0.10 -7.70
CA PRO A 139 16.42 -0.92 -8.36
C PRO A 139 15.20 -0.11 -8.78
N LEU A 140 14.73 -0.34 -10.02
CA LEU A 140 13.52 0.30 -10.54
C LEU A 140 12.41 -0.71 -10.81
N PHE A 141 11.25 -0.42 -10.23
CA PHE A 141 10.03 -1.16 -10.48
C PHE A 141 9.26 -0.55 -11.67
N TYR A 142 8.30 -1.26 -12.21
CA TYR A 142 7.19 -0.64 -12.97
C TYR A 142 5.89 -0.81 -12.21
N GLY A 143 5.26 0.29 -11.83
CA GLY A 143 4.09 0.31 -10.96
C GLY A 143 2.83 0.83 -11.65
N ALA A 144 1.72 0.17 -11.36
CA ALA A 144 0.37 0.67 -11.63
C ALA A 144 -0.67 -0.13 -10.83
N MET A 145 -1.91 0.35 -10.82
CA MET A 145 -3.02 -0.34 -10.17
C MET A 145 -3.69 -1.36 -11.10
N PRO A 146 -4.17 -2.51 -10.57
CA PRO A 146 -5.13 -3.37 -11.26
C PRO A 146 -6.42 -2.62 -11.61
N ASN A 147 -6.98 -1.90 -10.62
CA ASN A 147 -8.13 -1.00 -10.68
C ASN A 147 -9.24 -1.45 -11.65
N LEU A 148 -9.92 -2.52 -11.24
CA LEU A 148 -10.92 -3.23 -12.03
C LEU A 148 -12.11 -2.34 -12.43
N GLY A 149 -12.39 -1.27 -11.69
CA GLY A 149 -13.45 -0.32 -12.03
C GLY A 149 -13.31 0.23 -13.46
N PHE A 150 -12.07 0.37 -13.95
CA PHE A 150 -11.81 0.82 -15.32
C PHE A 150 -12.30 -0.17 -16.38
N TYR A 151 -12.53 -1.44 -16.07
CA TYR A 151 -13.04 -2.43 -17.03
C TYR A 151 -14.55 -2.38 -17.22
N THR A 152 -15.25 -1.56 -16.43
CA THR A 152 -16.71 -1.38 -16.53
C THR A 152 -17.11 -0.42 -17.65
N LYS A 153 -18.31 -0.62 -18.20
CA LYS A 153 -18.96 0.31 -19.13
C LYS A 153 -19.15 1.71 -18.48
N PRO A 154 -19.04 2.78 -19.28
CA PRO A 154 -18.99 2.79 -20.75
C PRO A 154 -17.61 2.56 -21.37
N ASP A 155 -16.53 2.74 -20.61
CA ASP A 155 -15.16 2.74 -21.16
C ASP A 155 -14.53 1.34 -21.24
N GLY A 156 -15.13 0.36 -20.59
CA GLY A 156 -14.65 -1.01 -20.54
C GLY A 156 -15.63 -2.05 -21.09
N PRO A 157 -15.13 -3.29 -21.27
CA PRO A 157 -15.88 -4.34 -21.94
C PRO A 157 -17.00 -4.96 -21.08
N VAL A 158 -16.93 -4.85 -19.74
CA VAL A 158 -17.87 -5.54 -18.84
C VAL A 158 -18.96 -4.60 -18.32
N GLU A 159 -20.08 -5.16 -17.87
CA GLU A 159 -21.13 -4.37 -17.23
C GLU A 159 -20.65 -3.70 -15.94
N ASN A 160 -21.30 -2.61 -15.55
CA ASN A 160 -20.90 -1.84 -14.38
C ASN A 160 -21.59 -2.34 -13.11
N TRP A 161 -20.86 -3.09 -12.27
CA TRP A 161 -21.42 -3.63 -11.02
C TRP A 161 -21.85 -2.54 -10.02
N ALA A 162 -21.25 -1.35 -10.05
CA ALA A 162 -21.68 -0.24 -9.19
C ALA A 162 -23.07 0.31 -9.59
N VAL A 163 -23.54 0.01 -10.80
CA VAL A 163 -24.91 0.30 -11.25
C VAL A 163 -25.82 -0.91 -11.03
N LEU A 164 -25.35 -2.10 -11.39
CA LEU A 164 -26.14 -3.34 -11.28
C LEU A 164 -26.51 -3.71 -9.84
N LEU A 165 -25.61 -3.49 -8.88
CA LEU A 165 -25.85 -3.83 -7.46
C LEU A 165 -27.02 -3.01 -6.88
N PRO A 166 -27.05 -1.65 -7.00
CA PRO A 166 -28.22 -0.86 -6.61
C PRO A 166 -29.54 -1.26 -7.29
N GLU A 167 -29.51 -1.77 -8.52
CA GLU A 167 -30.70 -2.26 -9.24
C GLU A 167 -31.19 -3.63 -8.77
N GLY A 168 -30.49 -4.28 -7.83
CA GLY A 168 -30.81 -5.64 -7.38
C GLY A 168 -30.41 -6.73 -8.39
N ARG A 169 -29.65 -6.40 -9.44
CA ARG A 169 -29.17 -7.32 -10.46
C ARG A 169 -27.88 -8.03 -10.02
N ILE A 170 -27.97 -8.72 -8.88
CA ILE A 170 -26.82 -9.27 -8.17
C ILE A 170 -26.03 -10.25 -9.04
N LYS A 171 -26.68 -11.22 -9.69
CA LYS A 171 -25.98 -12.24 -10.49
C LYS A 171 -25.15 -11.63 -11.61
N GLU A 172 -25.67 -10.59 -12.25
CA GLU A 172 -25.00 -9.89 -13.35
C GLU A 172 -23.83 -9.07 -12.83
N ALA A 173 -23.98 -8.43 -11.66
CA ALA A 173 -22.89 -7.71 -11.01
C ALA A 173 -21.74 -8.62 -10.59
N LEU A 174 -22.05 -9.84 -10.11
CA LEU A 174 -21.05 -10.85 -9.77
C LEU A 174 -20.31 -11.33 -11.02
N GLN A 175 -21.05 -11.69 -12.07
CA GLN A 175 -20.46 -12.11 -13.35
C GLN A 175 -19.57 -11.01 -13.96
N ALA A 176 -20.00 -9.75 -13.91
CA ALA A 176 -19.20 -8.65 -14.45
C ALA A 176 -17.86 -8.48 -13.72
N GLN A 177 -17.82 -8.71 -12.41
CA GLN A 177 -16.58 -8.71 -11.63
C GLN A 177 -15.67 -9.88 -12.02
N GLU A 178 -16.22 -11.09 -12.19
CA GLU A 178 -15.46 -12.26 -12.67
C GLU A 178 -14.87 -12.03 -14.07
N ASP A 179 -15.66 -11.45 -14.98
CA ASP A 179 -15.21 -11.13 -16.34
C ASP A 179 -14.11 -10.05 -16.34
N ALA A 180 -14.22 -9.06 -15.45
CA ALA A 180 -13.20 -8.01 -15.30
C ALA A 180 -11.85 -8.57 -14.83
N VAL A 181 -11.86 -9.59 -13.94
CA VAL A 181 -10.63 -10.28 -13.50
C VAL A 181 -9.88 -10.86 -14.70
N VAL A 182 -10.58 -11.51 -15.63
CA VAL A 182 -9.95 -12.13 -16.81
C VAL A 182 -9.26 -11.08 -17.66
N HIS A 183 -9.92 -9.95 -17.92
CA HIS A 183 -9.33 -8.84 -18.68
C HIS A 183 -8.13 -8.23 -17.96
N ALA A 184 -8.26 -7.92 -16.67
CA ALA A 184 -7.21 -7.32 -15.87
C ALA A 184 -5.95 -8.19 -15.84
N VAL A 185 -6.09 -9.48 -15.56
CA VAL A 185 -4.95 -10.41 -15.51
C VAL A 185 -4.21 -10.46 -16.86
N ASN A 186 -4.94 -10.47 -17.99
CA ASN A 186 -4.31 -10.47 -19.32
C ASN A 186 -3.55 -9.17 -19.61
N ASP A 187 -4.13 -8.02 -19.27
CA ASP A 187 -3.52 -6.73 -19.50
C ASP A 187 -2.28 -6.52 -18.60
N ILE A 188 -2.38 -6.85 -17.32
CA ILE A 188 -1.27 -6.79 -16.34
C ILE A 188 -0.11 -7.67 -16.80
N THR A 189 -0.37 -8.93 -17.14
CA THR A 189 0.68 -9.88 -17.56
C THR A 189 1.33 -9.48 -18.89
N TYR A 190 0.56 -8.89 -19.81
CA TYR A 190 1.12 -8.32 -21.04
C TYR A 190 2.08 -7.16 -20.75
N VAL A 191 1.69 -6.22 -19.87
CA VAL A 191 2.54 -5.10 -19.47
C VAL A 191 3.80 -5.61 -18.78
N ALA A 192 3.66 -6.52 -17.81
CA ALA A 192 4.80 -7.13 -17.11
C ALA A 192 5.81 -7.75 -18.05
N LYS A 193 5.36 -8.45 -19.10
CA LYS A 193 6.24 -8.97 -20.15
C LYS A 193 7.04 -7.86 -20.83
N GLN A 194 6.40 -6.74 -21.19
CA GLN A 194 7.10 -5.63 -21.84
C GLN A 194 8.16 -4.99 -20.93
N MET A 195 7.91 -4.95 -19.61
CA MET A 195 8.86 -4.44 -18.62
C MET A 195 10.02 -5.42 -18.38
N ALA A 196 9.72 -6.73 -18.32
CA ALA A 196 10.75 -7.77 -18.27
C ALA A 196 11.68 -7.71 -19.49
N ASP A 197 11.14 -7.52 -20.70
CA ASP A 197 11.90 -7.45 -21.96
C ASP A 197 12.96 -6.32 -21.98
N VAL A 198 12.82 -5.30 -21.13
CA VAL A 198 13.77 -4.18 -21.02
C VAL A 198 14.64 -4.23 -19.76
N GLY A 199 14.48 -5.25 -18.92
CA GLY A 199 15.29 -5.47 -17.72
C GLY A 199 14.80 -4.75 -16.47
N ALA A 200 13.48 -4.61 -16.28
CA ALA A 200 12.91 -4.13 -15.02
C ALA A 200 13.40 -4.97 -13.83
N ASP A 201 13.78 -4.33 -12.72
CA ASP A 201 14.20 -5.03 -11.49
C ASP A 201 12.99 -5.57 -10.72
N GLY A 202 11.84 -4.89 -10.83
CA GLY A 202 10.61 -5.28 -10.18
C GLY A 202 9.34 -4.82 -10.91
N PHE A 203 8.20 -5.30 -10.43
CA PHE A 203 6.88 -4.99 -10.95
C PHE A 203 5.90 -4.84 -9.79
N GLN A 204 5.14 -3.75 -9.74
CA GLN A 204 4.34 -3.41 -8.57
C GLN A 204 2.85 -3.37 -8.90
N LEU A 205 2.10 -4.31 -8.31
CA LEU A 205 0.64 -4.33 -8.33
C LEU A 205 0.12 -3.48 -7.18
N ASP A 206 0.16 -2.17 -7.36
CA ASP A 206 -0.18 -1.22 -6.31
C ASP A 206 -1.70 -1.10 -6.10
N THR A 207 -2.11 -0.69 -4.90
CA THR A 207 -3.50 -0.42 -4.52
C THR A 207 -4.44 -1.57 -4.90
N SER A 208 -3.93 -2.80 -4.75
CA SER A 208 -4.64 -4.04 -5.04
C SER A 208 -5.78 -4.24 -4.04
N GLY A 209 -6.98 -4.50 -4.56
CA GLY A 209 -8.19 -4.67 -3.77
C GLY A 209 -9.04 -3.41 -3.61
N ALA A 210 -8.68 -2.28 -4.23
CA ALA A 210 -9.45 -1.03 -4.12
C ALA A 210 -10.87 -1.14 -4.67
N ALA A 211 -11.07 -1.92 -5.74
CA ALA A 211 -12.40 -2.23 -6.27
C ALA A 211 -13.03 -3.51 -5.66
N GLY A 212 -12.46 -4.02 -4.57
CA GLY A 212 -12.97 -5.17 -3.81
C GLY A 212 -12.22 -6.49 -4.08
N ASP A 213 -12.83 -7.60 -3.68
CA ASP A 213 -12.25 -8.94 -3.70
C ASP A 213 -11.93 -9.46 -5.11
N ALA A 214 -12.63 -8.98 -6.13
CA ALA A 214 -12.28 -9.25 -7.53
C ALA A 214 -10.96 -8.59 -7.93
N ASP A 215 -10.72 -7.36 -7.46
CA ASP A 215 -9.52 -6.60 -7.79
C ASP A 215 -8.27 -7.24 -7.15
N PHE A 216 -8.40 -7.64 -5.89
CA PHE A 216 -7.36 -8.38 -5.20
C PHE A 216 -7.11 -9.76 -5.84
N LEU A 217 -8.17 -10.47 -6.26
CA LEU A 217 -8.02 -11.75 -6.99
C LEU A 217 -7.24 -11.56 -8.30
N ALA A 218 -7.52 -10.51 -9.05
CA ALA A 218 -6.80 -10.20 -10.29
C ALA A 218 -5.31 -9.97 -10.02
N ALA A 219 -4.96 -9.26 -8.94
CA ALA A 219 -3.57 -9.05 -8.55
C ALA A 219 -2.86 -10.38 -8.21
N LEU A 220 -3.48 -11.25 -7.42
CA LEU A 220 -2.92 -12.56 -7.06
C LEU A 220 -2.69 -13.44 -8.30
N LEU A 221 -3.70 -13.57 -9.17
CA LEU A 221 -3.60 -14.36 -10.40
C LEU A 221 -2.58 -13.79 -11.40
N ALA A 222 -2.47 -12.46 -11.48
CA ALA A 222 -1.47 -11.82 -12.32
C ALA A 222 -0.06 -12.08 -11.77
N CYS A 223 0.15 -11.93 -10.47
CA CYS A 223 1.42 -12.23 -9.80
C CYS A 223 1.86 -13.66 -10.08
N GLU A 224 0.99 -14.66 -9.88
CA GLU A 224 1.30 -16.07 -10.15
C GLU A 224 1.72 -16.31 -11.60
N LYS A 225 1.03 -15.68 -12.56
CA LYS A 225 1.41 -15.78 -13.98
C LYS A 225 2.73 -15.09 -14.28
N ILE A 226 2.99 -13.93 -13.68
CA ILE A 226 4.24 -13.19 -13.89
C ILE A 226 5.42 -13.99 -13.34
N THR A 227 5.34 -14.44 -12.10
CA THR A 227 6.41 -15.16 -11.40
C THR A 227 6.70 -16.50 -12.06
N LYS A 228 5.67 -17.19 -12.57
CA LYS A 228 5.85 -18.42 -13.35
C LYS A 228 6.52 -18.19 -14.71
N ASN A 229 6.16 -17.12 -15.41
CA ASN A 229 6.66 -16.86 -16.76
C ASN A 229 8.02 -16.15 -16.77
N ASN A 230 8.30 -15.33 -15.76
CA ASN A 230 9.52 -14.55 -15.60
C ASN A 230 9.98 -14.57 -14.11
N PRO A 231 10.59 -15.67 -13.63
CA PRO A 231 10.97 -15.82 -12.21
C PRO A 231 11.97 -14.77 -11.67
N GLU A 232 12.71 -14.14 -12.58
CA GLU A 232 13.64 -13.06 -12.25
C GLU A 232 12.94 -11.73 -11.97
N LEU A 233 11.77 -11.48 -12.58
CA LEU A 233 11.00 -10.26 -12.34
C LEU A 233 10.27 -10.37 -11.01
N LYS A 234 10.77 -9.67 -9.99
CA LYS A 234 10.16 -9.65 -8.67
C LYS A 234 8.86 -8.87 -8.68
N VAL A 235 7.87 -9.37 -7.95
CA VAL A 235 6.53 -8.75 -7.88
C VAL A 235 6.27 -8.27 -6.47
N GLU A 236 5.88 -7.00 -6.36
CA GLU A 236 5.31 -6.43 -5.15
C GLU A 236 3.78 -6.37 -5.31
N ILE A 237 3.05 -6.73 -4.26
CA ILE A 237 1.60 -6.48 -4.18
C ILE A 237 1.36 -5.49 -3.04
N GLY A 238 0.99 -4.26 -3.39
CA GLY A 238 0.52 -3.25 -2.44
C GLY A 238 -0.98 -3.39 -2.23
N ALA A 239 -1.43 -3.59 -1.00
CA ALA A 239 -2.86 -3.64 -0.69
C ALA A 239 -3.47 -2.23 -0.68
N ALA A 240 -4.77 -2.13 -0.99
CA ALA A 240 -5.49 -0.86 -0.95
C ALA A 240 -6.07 -0.49 0.42
N GLY A 241 -6.15 -1.44 1.35
CA GLY A 241 -6.91 -1.26 2.57
C GLY A 241 -6.66 -2.32 3.62
N GLU A 242 -7.06 -2.00 4.85
CA GLU A 242 -6.88 -2.86 6.03
C GLU A 242 -7.60 -4.20 5.93
N PHE A 243 -8.64 -4.30 5.12
CA PHE A 243 -9.26 -5.58 4.76
C PHE A 243 -9.75 -5.53 3.32
N VAL A 244 -9.86 -6.69 2.68
CA VAL A 244 -10.38 -6.76 1.31
C VAL A 244 -11.91 -6.63 1.32
N LEU A 245 -12.44 -5.59 0.68
CA LEU A 245 -13.88 -5.36 0.60
C LEU A 245 -14.58 -6.45 -0.24
N GLY A 246 -15.59 -7.10 0.31
CA GLY A 246 -16.36 -8.14 -0.40
C GLY A 246 -17.45 -7.59 -1.31
N MET A 247 -17.08 -6.88 -2.39
CA MET A 247 -18.05 -6.43 -3.41
C MET A 247 -18.70 -7.62 -4.14
N HIS A 248 -17.93 -8.67 -4.40
CA HIS A 248 -18.45 -9.96 -4.85
C HIS A 248 -18.76 -10.87 -3.64
N GLY A 249 -17.86 -10.90 -2.65
CA GLY A 249 -18.05 -11.58 -1.36
C GLY A 249 -17.95 -13.10 -1.40
N LYS A 250 -17.65 -13.70 -2.56
CA LYS A 250 -17.58 -15.17 -2.73
C LYS A 250 -16.35 -15.63 -3.50
N LEU A 251 -15.53 -14.70 -3.99
CA LEU A 251 -14.34 -15.04 -4.74
C LEU A 251 -13.31 -15.69 -3.82
N LYS A 252 -12.62 -16.67 -4.39
CA LYS A 252 -11.61 -17.44 -3.69
C LYS A 252 -10.30 -17.39 -4.45
N TYR A 253 -9.21 -17.39 -3.70
CA TYR A 253 -7.91 -17.81 -4.19
C TYR A 253 -7.67 -19.22 -3.63
N ASP A 254 -7.68 -20.20 -4.53
CA ASP A 254 -7.87 -21.62 -4.20
C ASP A 254 -9.11 -21.85 -3.32
N ASP A 255 -8.93 -22.35 -2.09
CA ASP A 255 -10.02 -22.65 -1.17
C ASP A 255 -10.39 -21.48 -0.23
N GLN A 256 -9.55 -20.44 -0.17
CA GLN A 256 -9.71 -19.33 0.77
C GLN A 256 -10.55 -18.20 0.17
N ILE A 257 -11.64 -17.83 0.86
CA ILE A 257 -12.43 -16.63 0.52
C ILE A 257 -11.57 -15.39 0.78
N ILE A 258 -11.54 -14.50 -0.22
CA ILE A 258 -10.70 -13.29 -0.21
C ILE A 258 -11.34 -12.14 0.59
N ALA A 259 -12.67 -12.01 0.50
CA ALA A 259 -13.40 -10.95 1.18
C ALA A 259 -13.20 -11.02 2.71
N GLY A 260 -12.92 -9.86 3.32
CA GLY A 260 -12.74 -9.69 4.76
C GLY A 260 -11.38 -10.12 5.32
N LEU A 261 -10.41 -10.46 4.47
CA LEU A 261 -9.06 -10.77 4.93
C LEU A 261 -8.32 -9.50 5.35
N TYR A 262 -7.82 -9.50 6.60
CA TYR A 262 -6.91 -8.50 7.17
C TYR A 262 -5.44 -8.80 6.82
N PRO A 263 -4.47 -7.90 7.08
CA PRO A 263 -3.14 -7.97 6.49
C PRO A 263 -2.40 -9.28 6.79
N HIS A 264 -2.49 -9.78 8.03
CA HIS A 264 -1.91 -11.07 8.45
C HIS A 264 -2.45 -12.30 7.70
N LYS A 265 -3.60 -12.17 7.00
CA LYS A 265 -4.13 -13.21 6.11
C LYS A 265 -3.93 -12.86 4.63
N GLN A 266 -3.96 -11.57 4.28
CA GLN A 266 -3.64 -11.12 2.92
C GLN A 266 -2.22 -11.55 2.54
N VAL A 267 -1.24 -11.34 3.42
CA VAL A 267 0.17 -11.73 3.19
C VAL A 267 0.31 -13.21 2.84
N LYS A 268 -0.54 -14.09 3.40
CA LYS A 268 -0.54 -15.54 3.09
C LYS A 268 -1.00 -15.86 1.68
N LEU A 269 -1.95 -15.11 1.13
CA LEU A 269 -2.33 -15.26 -0.26
C LEU A 269 -1.28 -14.67 -1.19
N VAL A 270 -0.69 -13.54 -0.80
CA VAL A 270 0.36 -12.84 -1.55
C VAL A 270 1.63 -13.69 -1.64
N GLU A 271 2.08 -14.29 -0.53
CA GLU A 271 3.15 -15.30 -0.49
C GLU A 271 2.84 -16.48 -1.44
N LYS A 272 1.61 -16.99 -1.37
CA LYS A 272 1.19 -18.13 -2.20
C LYS A 272 1.18 -17.82 -3.69
N ALA A 273 0.81 -16.60 -4.06
CA ALA A 273 0.88 -16.12 -5.44
C ALA A 273 2.33 -15.94 -5.96
N GLY A 274 3.32 -16.01 -5.06
CA GLY A 274 4.74 -15.91 -5.40
C GLY A 274 5.28 -14.48 -5.38
N ALA A 275 4.57 -13.53 -4.77
CA ALA A 275 5.07 -12.18 -4.61
C ALA A 275 6.35 -12.17 -3.77
N SER A 276 7.22 -11.19 -4.04
CA SER A 276 8.50 -11.00 -3.37
C SER A 276 8.42 -9.97 -2.24
N ILE A 277 7.46 -9.05 -2.31
CA ILE A 277 7.23 -7.99 -1.30
C ILE A 277 5.72 -7.84 -1.12
N PHE A 278 5.28 -7.64 0.13
CA PHE A 278 3.90 -7.29 0.45
C PHE A 278 3.78 -5.88 1.00
N GLY A 279 2.99 -5.05 0.32
CA GLY A 279 2.65 -3.70 0.74
C GLY A 279 1.44 -3.68 1.69
N ALA A 280 1.66 -3.82 2.99
CA ALA A 280 0.55 -3.89 3.96
C ALA A 280 -0.07 -2.50 4.20
N VAL A 281 -1.40 -2.43 4.29
CA VAL A 281 -2.15 -1.20 4.58
C VAL A 281 -3.05 -1.38 5.78
N VAL A 282 -3.13 -0.33 6.59
CA VAL A 282 -4.20 -0.11 7.58
C VAL A 282 -4.74 1.31 7.39
N ASN A 283 -6.05 1.50 7.36
CA ASN A 283 -6.62 2.82 7.06
C ASN A 283 -6.52 3.76 8.26
N THR A 284 -6.19 5.03 8.01
CA THR A 284 -6.28 6.10 9.01
C THR A 284 -7.72 6.56 9.15
N ASN A 285 -8.21 6.66 10.39
CA ASN A 285 -9.50 7.24 10.71
C ASN A 285 -9.34 8.74 10.98
N CYS A 286 -9.90 9.56 10.09
CA CYS A 286 -9.83 11.03 10.15
C CYS A 286 -10.38 11.62 11.46
N ASN A 287 -11.35 10.94 12.08
CA ASN A 287 -12.01 11.43 13.30
C ASN A 287 -11.26 11.05 14.59
N MET A 288 -10.19 10.26 14.49
CA MET A 288 -9.42 9.78 15.64
C MET A 288 -8.06 10.45 15.71
N SER A 289 -7.48 10.50 16.90
CA SER A 289 -6.15 11.07 17.13
C SER A 289 -5.06 10.21 16.47
N PHE A 290 -3.87 10.78 16.28
CA PHE A 290 -2.69 10.03 15.86
C PHE A 290 -2.35 8.89 16.84
N PRO A 291 -2.32 9.08 18.18
CA PRO A 291 -2.12 7.99 19.13
C PRO A 291 -3.07 6.81 18.93
N TRP A 292 -4.36 7.07 18.71
CA TRP A 292 -5.35 6.03 18.43
C TRP A 292 -5.06 5.31 17.11
N ASN A 293 -4.83 6.08 16.05
CA ASN A 293 -4.57 5.53 14.72
C ASN A 293 -3.30 4.67 14.70
N ILE A 294 -2.19 5.18 15.25
CA ILE A 294 -0.93 4.45 15.19
C ILE A 294 -0.97 3.19 16.06
N ALA A 295 -1.63 3.19 17.22
CA ALA A 295 -1.78 1.98 18.03
C ALA A 295 -2.55 0.89 17.29
N ARG A 296 -3.63 1.27 16.61
CA ARG A 296 -4.41 0.38 15.76
C ARG A 296 -3.58 -0.19 14.61
N VAL A 297 -2.84 0.68 13.91
CA VAL A 297 -1.95 0.31 12.79
C VAL A 297 -0.90 -0.69 13.25
N ILE A 298 -0.15 -0.38 14.31
CA ILE A 298 0.92 -1.24 14.81
C ILE A 298 0.40 -2.60 15.25
N THR A 299 -0.78 -2.66 15.85
CA THR A 299 -1.42 -3.94 16.23
C THR A 299 -1.67 -4.83 15.00
N PHE A 300 -2.18 -4.27 13.91
CA PHE A 300 -2.40 -5.03 12.67
C PHE A 300 -1.11 -5.36 11.91
N ILE A 301 -0.19 -4.40 11.80
CA ILE A 301 1.07 -4.55 11.06
C ILE A 301 1.96 -5.57 11.75
N LYS A 302 2.10 -5.52 13.08
CA LYS A 302 2.86 -6.51 13.84
C LYS A 302 2.30 -7.92 13.64
N ALA A 303 0.98 -8.09 13.71
CA ALA A 303 0.35 -9.38 13.43
C ALA A 303 0.62 -9.88 12.00
N CYS A 304 0.81 -8.96 11.05
CA CYS A 304 1.19 -9.28 9.67
C CYS A 304 2.65 -9.71 9.56
N THR A 305 3.58 -8.93 10.12
CA THR A 305 5.02 -9.21 10.06
C THR A 305 5.40 -10.45 10.86
N ASP A 306 4.74 -10.72 11.98
CA ASP A 306 4.96 -11.94 12.79
C ASP A 306 4.68 -13.24 12.01
N VAL A 307 3.76 -13.19 11.04
CA VAL A 307 3.44 -14.37 10.21
C VAL A 307 4.14 -14.34 8.86
N ALA A 308 4.53 -13.18 8.34
CA ALA A 308 5.07 -13.01 7.00
C ALA A 308 6.34 -13.85 6.76
N GLN A 309 6.50 -14.35 5.54
CA GLN A 309 7.69 -15.08 5.05
C GLN A 309 8.38 -14.36 3.89
N ILE A 310 7.85 -13.19 3.52
CA ILE A 310 8.42 -12.25 2.56
C ILE A 310 8.49 -10.86 3.21
N PRO A 311 9.39 -9.99 2.74
CA PRO A 311 9.46 -8.61 3.23
C PRO A 311 8.11 -7.89 3.21
N VAL A 312 7.81 -7.18 4.30
CA VAL A 312 6.64 -6.32 4.41
C VAL A 312 7.08 -4.88 4.32
N HIS A 313 6.65 -4.21 3.25
CA HIS A 313 6.87 -2.78 3.05
C HIS A 313 5.58 -2.04 3.39
N ALA A 314 5.42 -1.51 4.59
CA ALA A 314 4.13 -0.91 4.95
C ALA A 314 3.92 0.39 4.16
N ASN A 315 2.82 0.48 3.40
CA ASN A 315 2.53 1.67 2.60
C ASN A 315 2.33 2.89 3.51
N ALA A 316 3.31 3.79 3.60
CA ALA A 316 3.25 5.01 4.42
C ALA A 316 2.72 6.21 3.61
N GLY A 317 1.62 6.01 2.89
CA GLY A 317 0.96 7.02 2.06
C GLY A 317 -0.14 7.80 2.76
N MET A 318 -0.61 8.86 2.12
CA MET A 318 -1.69 9.71 2.63
C MET A 318 -2.93 8.88 3.05
N GLY A 319 -3.34 8.96 4.32
CA GLY A 319 -4.54 8.30 4.84
C GLY A 319 -4.38 6.82 5.19
N VAL A 320 -3.16 6.28 5.18
CA VAL A 320 -2.88 4.89 5.56
C VAL A 320 -1.71 4.81 6.55
N ASN A 321 -1.66 3.71 7.29
CA ASN A 321 -0.61 3.36 8.25
C ASN A 321 -0.23 4.49 9.23
N GLY A 322 -1.23 5.25 9.69
CA GLY A 322 -1.07 6.30 10.69
C GLY A 322 -0.72 7.67 10.10
N ILE A 323 -0.51 7.74 8.79
CA ILE A 323 -0.33 8.99 8.06
C ILE A 323 -1.70 9.68 7.89
N PRO A 324 -1.80 10.98 8.18
CA PRO A 324 -3.06 11.70 8.09
C PRO A 324 -3.54 11.88 6.65
N MET A 325 -4.85 12.08 6.51
CA MET A 325 -5.51 12.42 5.26
C MET A 325 -5.42 13.92 4.98
N CYS A 326 -4.24 14.39 4.59
CA CYS A 326 -4.04 15.77 4.15
C CYS A 326 -2.99 15.86 3.05
N GLU A 327 -3.13 16.84 2.15
CA GLU A 327 -2.32 16.93 0.93
C GLU A 327 -0.82 17.16 1.20
N ASN A 328 -0.50 17.99 2.19
CA ASN A 328 0.87 18.19 2.65
C ASN A 328 1.08 17.44 3.96
N LEU A 329 1.80 16.32 3.88
CA LEU A 329 2.01 15.45 5.03
C LEU A 329 2.87 16.14 6.09
N PRO A 330 2.40 16.25 7.35
CA PRO A 330 3.19 16.85 8.40
C PRO A 330 4.33 15.91 8.79
N SER A 331 5.57 16.40 8.74
CA SER A 331 6.75 15.61 9.09
C SER A 331 6.72 15.13 10.55
N ASP A 332 5.99 15.82 11.44
CA ASP A 332 5.88 15.42 12.84
C ASP A 332 5.17 14.08 13.05
N VAL A 333 4.04 13.86 12.40
CA VAL A 333 3.32 12.57 12.49
C VAL A 333 3.91 11.53 11.55
N SER A 334 4.38 11.93 10.37
CA SER A 334 4.94 10.98 9.39
C SER A 334 6.17 10.27 9.96
N SER A 335 7.13 11.04 10.50
CA SER A 335 8.33 10.44 11.10
C SER A 335 8.06 9.58 12.35
N ARG A 336 7.00 9.88 13.12
CA ARG A 336 6.56 9.06 14.25
C ARG A 336 5.89 7.77 13.79
N ALA A 337 5.08 7.83 12.72
CA ALA A 337 4.50 6.65 12.11
C ALA A 337 5.60 5.72 11.60
N ASP A 338 6.57 6.25 10.86
CA ASP A 338 7.72 5.50 10.35
C ASP A 338 8.48 4.81 11.49
N LYS A 339 8.83 5.57 12.55
CA LYS A 339 9.53 5.01 13.71
C LYS A 339 8.73 3.91 14.39
N ALA A 340 7.41 4.07 14.55
CA ALA A 340 6.55 3.05 15.17
C ALA A 340 6.44 1.79 14.29
N LEU A 341 6.25 1.96 12.97
CA LEU A 341 6.15 0.87 12.01
C LEU A 341 7.43 0.04 12.00
N ILE A 342 8.59 0.70 12.05
CA ILE A 342 9.89 0.02 12.04
C ILE A 342 10.17 -0.64 13.39
N GLU A 343 10.08 0.12 14.48
CA GLU A 343 10.61 -0.32 15.77
C GLU A 343 9.67 -1.21 16.59
N ILE A 344 8.38 -1.23 16.25
CA ILE A 344 7.35 -2.06 16.89
C ILE A 344 6.68 -2.95 15.85
N GLY A 345 6.28 -2.37 14.70
CA GLY A 345 5.67 -3.13 13.60
C GLY A 345 6.65 -4.08 12.89
N LYS A 346 7.97 -3.86 13.01
CA LYS A 346 9.03 -4.68 12.41
C LYS A 346 8.90 -4.83 10.89
N VAL A 347 8.50 -3.75 10.22
CA VAL A 347 8.46 -3.72 8.75
C VAL A 347 9.87 -3.73 8.19
N ASP A 348 10.04 -4.29 6.98
CA ASP A 348 11.31 -4.38 6.27
C ASP A 348 11.55 -3.19 5.34
N GLY A 349 10.49 -2.44 5.06
CA GLY A 349 10.51 -1.20 4.30
C GLY A 349 9.27 -0.35 4.52
N LEU A 350 9.32 0.86 3.97
CA LEU A 350 8.23 1.84 3.93
C LEU A 350 8.14 2.43 2.52
#